data_AF-A0A931S529-F1
#
_entry.id   AF-A0A931S529-F1
#
_cell.length_a   1.000
_cell.length_b   1.000
_cell.length_c   1.000
_cell.angle_alpha   90.00
_cell.angle_beta   90.00
_cell.angle_gamma   90.00
#
_symmetry.space_group_name_H-M   'P 1'
#
loop_
_entity.id
_entity.type
_entity.pdbx_description
1 polymer ?
#
loop_
_entity_poly.entity_id
_entity_poly.type
_entity_poly.pdbx_seq_one_letter_code
_entity_poly.pdbx_strand_id
1 'polypeptide(L)'
;MKKSVAVLSAIVGVGLMATQAFAFTCPKLIKAADESITKAEAAAAKIADDREKSRAMVMIALAKQWSKEAGADHKEAVDKKSADLHYRAEAKSKAAKALADMVK
;
A
#
# COMPACT_ATOMS: atom_id res chain seq x y z
N MET A 1 1.50 -41.65 -12.00
CA MET A 1 1.56 -40.35 -12.73
C MET A 1 0.31 -39.47 -12.58
N LYS A 2 -0.92 -40.00 -12.44
CA LYS A 2 -2.15 -39.16 -12.38
C LYS A 2 -2.33 -38.28 -11.11
N LYS A 3 -1.79 -38.70 -9.94
CA LYS A 3 -1.94 -37.93 -8.68
C LYS A 3 -1.08 -36.66 -8.62
N SER A 4 0.06 -36.65 -9.31
CA SER A 4 1.00 -35.52 -9.31
C SER A 4 0.49 -34.33 -10.13
N VAL A 5 -0.33 -34.59 -11.17
CA VAL A 5 -0.91 -33.54 -12.03
C VAL A 5 -2.00 -32.76 -11.30
N ALA A 6 -2.86 -33.44 -10.53
CA ALA A 6 -3.95 -32.79 -9.79
C ALA A 6 -3.45 -31.84 -8.68
N VAL A 7 -2.37 -32.21 -7.97
CA VAL A 7 -1.75 -31.35 -6.95
C VAL A 7 -1.09 -30.13 -7.59
N LEU A 8 -0.43 -30.30 -8.73
CA LEU A 8 0.19 -29.19 -9.46
C LEU A 8 -0.87 -28.20 -9.98
N SER A 9 -1.98 -28.69 -10.53
CA SER A 9 -3.10 -27.86 -10.99
C SER A 9 -3.78 -27.11 -9.84
N ALA A 10 -3.91 -27.72 -8.66
CA ALA A 10 -4.47 -27.06 -7.48
C ALA A 10 -3.58 -25.91 -6.97
N ILE A 11 -2.26 -26.10 -6.93
CA ILE A 11 -1.30 -25.06 -6.51
C ILE A 11 -1.30 -23.90 -7.51
N VAL A 12 -1.34 -24.19 -8.82
CA VAL A 12 -1.44 -23.16 -9.86
C VAL A 12 -2.77 -22.39 -9.76
N GLY A 13 -3.87 -23.08 -9.49
CA GLY A 13 -5.20 -22.46 -9.34
C GLY A 13 -5.29 -21.50 -8.14
N VAL A 14 -4.71 -21.87 -6.99
CA VAL A 14 -4.67 -20.99 -5.81
C VAL A 14 -3.75 -19.78 -6.03
N GLY A 15 -2.61 -19.98 -6.70
CA GLY A 15 -1.70 -18.89 -7.08
C GLY A 15 -2.32 -17.88 -8.05
N LEU A 16 -3.18 -18.32 -8.97
CA LEU A 16 -3.91 -17.43 -9.88
C LEU A 16 -4.99 -16.62 -9.14
N MET A 17 -5.70 -17.22 -8.19
CA MET A 17 -6.78 -16.54 -7.46
C MET A 17 -6.24 -15.46 -6.52
N ALA A 18 -5.11 -15.71 -5.85
CA ALA A 18 -4.46 -14.71 -5.01
C ALA A 18 -3.95 -13.52 -5.84
N THR A 19 -3.30 -13.77 -6.97
CA THR A 19 -2.79 -12.69 -7.85
C THR A 19 -3.91 -11.82 -8.43
N GLN A 20 -5.09 -12.39 -8.72
CA GLN A 20 -6.25 -11.62 -9.17
C GLN A 20 -6.83 -10.71 -8.07
N ALA A 21 -6.94 -11.18 -6.82
CA ALA A 21 -7.45 -10.34 -5.73
C ALA A 21 -6.55 -9.10 -5.50
N PHE A 22 -5.23 -9.28 -5.51
CA PHE A 22 -4.28 -8.19 -5.30
C PHE A 22 -4.18 -7.19 -6.45
N ALA A 23 -4.45 -7.63 -7.69
CA ALA A 23 -4.52 -6.74 -8.84
C ALA A 23 -5.61 -5.66 -8.69
N PHE A 24 -6.67 -5.92 -7.91
CA PHE A 24 -7.76 -4.97 -7.69
C PHE A 24 -7.69 -4.23 -6.35
N THR A 25 -7.09 -4.81 -5.30
CA THR A 25 -7.09 -4.21 -3.95
C THR A 25 -5.92 -3.25 -3.72
N CYS A 26 -4.69 -3.63 -4.11
CA CYS A 26 -3.50 -2.80 -3.86
C CYS A 26 -3.62 -1.40 -4.48
N PRO A 27 -4.04 -1.22 -5.75
CA PRO A 27 -4.16 0.11 -6.35
C PRO A 27 -5.20 1.00 -5.63
N LYS A 28 -6.30 0.41 -5.14
CA LYS A 28 -7.33 1.16 -4.39
C LYS A 28 -6.79 1.65 -3.05
N LEU A 29 -5.99 0.84 -2.36
CA LEU A 29 -5.39 1.21 -1.08
C LEU A 29 -4.31 2.29 -1.24
N ILE A 30 -3.47 2.19 -2.27
CA ILE A 30 -2.49 3.23 -2.60
C ILE A 30 -3.20 4.56 -2.88
N LYS A 31 -4.24 4.54 -3.73
CA LYS A 31 -5.05 5.73 -4.00
C LYS A 31 -5.67 6.33 -2.74
N ALA A 32 -6.24 5.50 -1.86
CA ALA A 32 -6.83 5.98 -0.61
C ALA A 32 -5.78 6.59 0.35
N ALA A 33 -4.56 6.06 0.35
CA ALA A 33 -3.44 6.65 1.08
C ALA A 33 -3.07 8.02 0.52
N ASP A 34 -2.92 8.14 -0.80
CA ASP A 34 -2.59 9.40 -1.47
C ASP A 34 -3.66 10.48 -1.23
N GLU A 35 -4.94 10.12 -1.31
CA GLU A 35 -6.05 11.04 -0.97
C GLU A 35 -5.98 11.53 0.48
N SER A 36 -5.55 10.66 1.41
CA SER A 36 -5.40 11.02 2.82
C SER A 36 -4.18 11.90 3.04
N ILE A 37 -3.07 11.64 2.33
CA ILE A 37 -1.86 12.47 2.33
C ILE A 37 -2.19 13.88 1.84
N THR A 38 -2.93 14.03 0.74
CA THR A 38 -3.33 15.35 0.23
C THR A 38 -4.18 16.12 1.25
N LYS A 39 -5.06 15.45 1.97
CA LYS A 39 -5.83 16.08 3.06
C LYS A 39 -4.92 16.50 4.22
N ALA A 40 -3.97 15.65 4.61
CA ALA A 40 -2.99 15.93 5.65
C ALA A 40 -2.13 17.15 5.30
N GLU A 41 -1.69 17.28 4.05
CA GLU A 41 -0.96 18.46 3.57
C GLU A 41 -1.78 19.75 3.71
N ALA A 42 -3.04 19.70 3.31
CA ALA A 42 -3.95 20.84 3.45
C ALA A 42 -4.24 21.19 4.92
N ALA A 43 -4.26 20.20 5.82
CA ALA A 43 -4.41 20.41 7.26
C ALA A 43 -3.13 21.01 7.87
N ALA A 44 -1.96 20.44 7.58
CA ALA A 44 -0.66 20.92 8.07
C ALA A 44 -0.37 22.38 7.65
N ALA A 45 -0.86 22.81 6.48
CA ALA A 45 -0.74 24.19 6.03
C ALA A 45 -1.47 25.20 6.94
N LYS A 46 -2.47 24.75 7.71
CA LYS A 46 -3.30 25.58 8.60
C LYS A 46 -2.82 25.57 10.05
N ILE A 47 -1.84 24.73 10.40
CA ILE A 47 -1.28 24.68 11.74
C ILE A 47 -0.45 25.94 11.98
N ALA A 48 -0.79 26.69 13.02
CA ALA A 48 -0.11 27.92 13.40
C ALA A 48 1.10 27.68 14.32
N ASP A 49 1.07 26.59 15.12
CA ASP A 49 2.18 26.23 15.99
C ASP A 49 3.31 25.54 15.20
N ASP A 50 4.51 26.10 15.22
CA ASP A 50 5.65 25.62 14.43
C ASP A 50 6.10 24.20 14.83
N ARG A 51 5.94 23.84 16.11
CA ARG A 51 6.35 22.52 16.61
C ARG A 51 5.37 21.44 16.14
N GLU A 52 4.07 21.70 16.23
CA GLU A 52 3.01 20.84 15.71
C GLU A 52 3.08 20.72 14.19
N LYS A 53 3.32 21.84 13.50
CA LYS A 53 3.50 21.87 12.04
C LYS A 53 4.69 21.03 11.62
N SER A 54 5.83 21.16 12.30
CA SER A 54 7.02 20.35 12.03
C SER A 54 6.73 18.84 12.20
N ARG A 55 6.04 18.45 13.27
CA ARG A 55 5.62 17.05 13.49
C ARG A 55 4.69 16.55 12.39
N ALA A 56 3.69 17.34 12.02
CA ALA A 56 2.77 17.02 10.94
C ALA A 56 3.52 16.81 9.60
N MET A 57 4.47 17.70 9.28
CA MET A 57 5.28 17.58 8.05
C MET A 57 6.14 16.31 8.04
N VAL A 58 6.70 15.89 9.19
CA VAL A 58 7.44 14.62 9.29
C VAL A 58 6.52 13.42 9.07
N MET A 59 5.31 13.41 9.65
CA MET A 59 4.32 12.35 9.43
C MET A 59 3.90 12.27 7.96
N ILE A 60 3.64 13.43 7.32
CA ILE A 60 3.31 13.51 5.89
C ILE A 60 4.46 12.99 5.03
N ALA A 61 5.70 13.37 5.35
CA ALA A 61 6.87 12.92 4.60
C ALA A 61 7.03 11.39 4.66
N LEU A 62 6.85 10.80 5.85
CA LEU A 62 6.90 9.35 6.04
C LEU A 62 5.73 8.65 5.32
N ALA A 63 4.52 9.21 5.40
CA ALA A 63 3.36 8.68 4.68
C ALA A 63 3.58 8.68 3.16
N LYS A 64 4.15 9.76 2.59
CA LYS A 64 4.52 9.84 1.17
C LYS A 64 5.55 8.79 0.78
N GLN A 65 6.58 8.61 1.61
CA GLN A 65 7.59 7.59 1.36
C GLN A 65 6.95 6.20 1.31
N TRP A 66 6.12 5.86 2.31
CA TRP A 66 5.45 4.55 2.34
C TRP A 66 4.45 4.36 1.21
N SER A 67 3.71 5.39 0.79
CA SER A 67 2.83 5.30 -0.38
C SER A 67 3.63 5.03 -1.66
N LYS A 68 4.76 5.72 -1.85
CA LYS A 68 5.68 5.49 -2.98
C LYS A 68 6.25 4.07 -2.97
N GLU A 69 6.71 3.60 -1.82
CA GLU A 69 7.21 2.24 -1.67
C GLU A 69 6.12 1.19 -1.88
N ALA A 70 4.87 1.46 -1.48
CA ALA A 70 3.74 0.59 -1.77
C ALA A 70 3.48 0.46 -3.27
N GLY A 71 3.58 1.57 -4.02
CA GLY A 71 3.50 1.56 -5.48
C GLY A 71 4.63 0.76 -6.13
N ALA A 72 5.86 0.87 -5.62
CA ALA A 72 7.00 0.09 -6.09
C ALA A 72 6.83 -1.41 -5.80
N ASP A 73 6.47 -1.76 -4.55
CA ASP A 73 6.20 -3.13 -4.13
C ASP A 73 5.06 -3.75 -4.96
N HIS A 74 3.98 -3.00 -5.24
CA HIS A 74 2.88 -3.48 -6.10
C HIS A 74 3.34 -3.73 -7.53
N LYS A 75 4.11 -2.80 -8.12
CA LYS A 75 4.63 -2.97 -9.49
C LYS A 75 5.51 -4.20 -9.58
N GLU A 76 6.44 -4.36 -8.64
CA GLU A 76 7.32 -5.52 -8.58
C GLU A 76 6.54 -6.82 -8.33
N ALA A 77 5.47 -6.76 -7.52
CA ALA A 77 4.57 -7.88 -7.28
C ALA A 77 3.89 -8.36 -8.56
N VAL A 78 3.45 -7.43 -9.42
CA VAL A 78 2.86 -7.76 -10.72
C VAL A 78 3.90 -8.37 -11.65
N ASP A 79 5.08 -7.74 -11.77
CA ASP A 79 6.16 -8.19 -12.66
C ASP A 79 6.66 -9.60 -12.28
N LYS A 80 6.77 -9.88 -10.97
CA LYS A 80 7.28 -11.14 -10.42
C LYS A 80 6.18 -12.14 -10.04
N LYS A 81 4.90 -11.79 -10.19
CA LYS A 81 3.75 -12.58 -9.70
C LYS A 81 3.87 -12.99 -8.23
N SER A 82 4.29 -12.05 -7.37
CA SER A 82 4.59 -12.30 -5.96
C SER A 82 3.48 -11.82 -5.03
N ALA A 83 2.82 -12.74 -4.34
CA ALA A 83 1.82 -12.40 -3.32
C ALA A 83 2.44 -11.67 -2.11
N ASP A 84 3.68 -12.01 -1.72
CA ASP A 84 4.36 -11.37 -0.59
C ASP A 84 4.57 -9.86 -0.82
N LEU A 85 4.98 -9.48 -2.03
CA LEU A 85 5.13 -8.08 -2.39
C LEU A 85 3.79 -7.34 -2.43
N HIS A 86 2.69 -8.02 -2.78
CA HIS A 86 1.35 -7.46 -2.65
C HIS A 86 0.95 -7.22 -1.19
N TYR A 87 1.23 -8.16 -0.27
CA TYR A 87 0.97 -7.96 1.16
C TYR A 87 1.76 -6.79 1.73
N ARG A 88 3.04 -6.66 1.35
CA ARG A 88 3.87 -5.52 1.73
C ARG A 88 3.31 -4.20 1.21
N ALA A 89 2.93 -4.15 -0.07
CA ALA A 89 2.33 -2.96 -0.66
C ALA A 89 1.06 -2.54 0.10
N GLU A 90 0.17 -3.50 0.39
CA GLU A 90 -1.04 -3.26 1.17
C GLU A 90 -0.74 -2.74 2.59
N ALA A 91 0.21 -3.36 3.30
CA ALA A 91 0.61 -2.92 4.64
C ALA A 91 1.15 -1.48 4.62
N LYS A 92 2.02 -1.16 3.66
CA LYS A 92 2.58 0.19 3.49
C LYS A 92 1.52 1.22 3.13
N SER A 93 0.57 0.91 2.24
CA SER A 93 -0.54 1.82 1.92
C SER A 93 -1.43 2.08 3.14
N LYS A 94 -1.77 1.05 3.91
CA LYS A 94 -2.56 1.20 5.15
C LYS A 94 -1.81 2.04 6.19
N ALA A 95 -0.51 1.81 6.36
CA ALA A 95 0.32 2.57 7.30
C ALA A 95 0.48 4.03 6.86
N ALA A 96 0.68 4.27 5.56
CA ALA A 96 0.73 5.62 4.98
C ALA A 96 -0.58 6.38 5.22
N LYS A 97 -1.71 5.73 4.96
CA LYS A 97 -3.04 6.29 5.27
C LYS A 97 -3.19 6.62 6.74
N ALA A 98 -2.86 5.69 7.64
CA ALA A 98 -3.01 5.90 9.07
C ALA A 98 -2.15 7.07 9.58
N LEU A 99 -0.89 7.18 9.11
CA LEU A 99 -0.04 8.33 9.42
C LEU A 99 -0.62 9.65 8.92
N ALA A 100 -1.14 9.67 7.69
CA ALA A 100 -1.77 10.87 7.15
C ALA A 100 -3.04 11.26 7.93
N ASP A 101 -3.87 10.29 8.31
CA ASP A 101 -5.11 10.52 9.10
C ASP A 101 -4.82 11.02 10.54
N MET A 102 -3.60 10.85 11.05
CA MET A 102 -3.17 11.42 12.34
C MET A 102 -2.89 12.93 12.26
N VAL A 103 -2.65 13.45 11.05
CA VAL A 103 -2.52 14.89 10.81
C VAL A 103 -3.91 15.46 10.55
N LYS A 104 -4.50 16.06 11.59
CA LYS A 104 -5.83 16.68 11.55
C LYS A 104 -5.75 18.19 11.54
#